data_AF-A0A1M5KKL3-F1
#
_entry.id   AF-A0A1M5KKL3-F1
#
_cell.length_a   1.000
_cell.length_b   1.000
_cell.length_c   1.000
_cell.angle_alpha   90.00
_cell.angle_beta   90.00
_cell.angle_gamma   90.00
#
_symmetry.space_group_name_H-M   'P 1'
#
loop_
_entity.id
_entity.type
_entity.pdbx_description
1 polymer ?
#
loop_
_entity_poly.entity_id
_entity_poly.type
_entity_poly.pdbx_seq_one_letter_code
_entity_poly.pdbx_strand_id
1 'polypeptide(L)' 'MRISPSPKLSPSQFEPELVWTMRSVLDEAVNQIVSENRTPATKAKMAERILRAAAEGVTDPARLTAIAIEDGMQPAD' A
#
# COMPACT_ATOMS: atom_id res chain seq x y z
N MET A 1 -2.73 -25.42 12.16
CA MET A 1 -3.93 -24.76 11.62
C MET A 1 -3.58 -23.30 11.40
N ARG A 2 -3.32 -22.86 10.16
CA ARG A 2 -3.10 -21.44 9.88
C ARG A 2 -4.47 -20.79 9.77
N ILE A 3 -4.90 -20.08 10.81
CA ILE A 3 -6.04 -19.17 10.71
C ILE A 3 -5.53 -18.00 9.89
N SER A 4 -5.72 -18.05 8.57
CA SER A 4 -5.55 -16.86 7.75
C SER A 4 -6.56 -15.85 8.29
N PRO A 5 -6.14 -14.67 8.79
CA PRO A 5 -7.10 -13.67 9.22
C PRO A 5 -7.96 -13.32 8.00
N SER A 6 -9.28 -13.45 8.14
CA SER A 6 -10.20 -12.94 7.13
C SER A 6 -9.88 -11.46 6.91
N PRO A 7 -9.91 -10.96 5.66
CA PRO A 7 -9.83 -9.53 5.40
C PRO A 7 -10.83 -8.80 6.28
N LYS A 8 -10.36 -7.77 7.00
CA LYS A 8 -11.22 -6.91 7.83
C LYS A 8 -12.06 -5.97 6.98
N LEU A 9 -11.60 -5.63 5.78
CA LEU A 9 -12.38 -4.93 4.77
C LEU A 9 -12.81 -5.90 3.66
N SER A 10 -14.10 -5.90 3.34
CA SER A 10 -14.64 -6.54 2.14
C SER A 10 -14.44 -5.64 0.91
N PRO A 11 -14.49 -6.18 -0.33
CA PRO A 11 -14.35 -5.38 -1.55
C PRO A 11 -15.34 -4.21 -1.64
N SER A 12 -16.55 -4.36 -1.10
CA SER A 12 -17.55 -3.30 -1.06
C SER A 12 -17.20 -2.14 -0.14
N GLN A 13 -16.25 -2.31 0.80
CA GLN A 13 -15.79 -1.24 1.69
C GLN A 13 -14.65 -0.40 1.07
N PHE A 14 -14.16 -0.78 -0.10
CA PHE A 14 -13.24 0.02 -0.91
C PHE A 14 -14.01 1.10 -1.69
N GLU A 15 -14.64 2.00 -0.92
CA GLU A 15 -15.35 3.14 -1.47
C GLU A 15 -14.39 4.05 -2.27
N PRO A 16 -14.90 4.83 -3.26
CA PRO A 16 -14.06 5.67 -4.12
C PRO A 16 -13.12 6.61 -3.35
N GLU A 17 -13.56 7.13 -2.20
CA GLU A 17 -12.76 8.00 -1.33
C GLU A 17 -11.55 7.27 -0.71
N LEU A 18 -11.73 6.02 -0.29
CA LEU A 18 -10.63 5.20 0.22
C LEU A 18 -9.65 4.86 -0.89
N VAL A 19 -10.14 4.51 -2.08
CA VAL A 19 -9.30 4.25 -3.26
C VAL A 19 -8.50 5.50 -3.65
N TRP A 20 -9.12 6.67 -3.63
CA TRP A 20 -8.45 7.95 -3.86
C TRP A 20 -7.35 8.20 -2.83
N THR A 21 -7.64 7.98 -1.55
CA THR A 21 -6.67 8.12 -0.46
C THR A 21 -5.45 7.22 -0.68
N MET A 22 -5.66 5.93 -1.00
CA MET A 22 -4.56 4.99 -1.25
C MET A 22 -3.73 5.38 -2.48
N ARG A 23 -4.36 5.94 -3.52
CA ARG A 23 -3.64 6.48 -4.68
C ARG A 23 -2.76 7.66 -4.27
N SER A 24 -3.29 8.62 -3.51
CA SER A 24 -2.51 9.76 -3.01
C SER A 24 -1.34 9.30 -2.14
N VAL A 25 -1.57 8.34 -1.25
CA VAL A 25 -0.52 7.71 -0.43
C VAL A 25 0.57 7.09 -1.30
N LEU A 26 0.21 6.33 -2.35
CA LEU A 26 1.17 5.71 -3.26
C LEU A 26 2.02 6.77 -3.98
N ASP A 27 1.37 7.81 -4.53
CA ASP A 27 2.07 8.87 -5.24
C ASP A 27 3.01 9.66 -4.31
N GLU A 28 2.63 9.86 -3.04
CA GLU A 28 3.49 10.47 -2.03
C GLU A 28 4.67 9.55 -1.66
N ALA A 29 4.42 8.28 -1.34
CA ALA A 29 5.45 7.34 -0.90
C ALA A 29 6.54 7.12 -1.97
N VAL A 30 6.16 7.05 -3.24
CA VAL A 30 7.12 6.92 -4.37
C VAL A 30 8.10 8.10 -4.43
N ASN A 31 7.67 9.29 -4.01
CA ASN A 31 8.54 10.47 -3.97
C ASN A 31 9.52 10.45 -2.79
N GLN A 32 9.34 9.56 -1.81
CA GLN A 32 10.17 9.45 -0.61
C GLN A 32 11.24 8.35 -0.68
N ILE A 33 11.14 7.41 -1.62
CA ILE A 33 12.16 6.36 -1.81
C ILE A 33 13.31 6.84 -2.70
N VAL A 34 14.46 6.16 -2.65
CA VAL A 34 15.62 6.47 -3.51
C VAL A 34 15.29 6.29 -4.99
N SER A 35 15.85 7.12 -5.86
CA SER A 35 15.54 7.18 -7.30
C SER A 35 15.71 5.85 -8.02
N GLU A 36 16.73 5.08 -7.63
CA GLU A 36 17.10 3.78 -8.18
C GLU A 36 15.97 2.76 -8.01
N ASN A 37 15.19 2.89 -6.94
CA ASN A 37 14.08 2.01 -6.63
C ASN A 37 12.75 2.49 -7.22
N ARG A 38 12.66 3.70 -7.80
CA ARG A 38 11.41 4.26 -8.37
C ARG A 38 11.08 3.65 -9.74
N THR A 39 11.01 2.33 -9.79
CA THR A 39 10.63 1.58 -10.99
C THR A 39 9.11 1.32 -11.02
N PRO A 40 8.52 1.06 -12.19
CA PRO A 40 7.12 0.62 -12.27
C PRO A 40 6.83 -0.63 -11.44
N ALA A 41 7.79 -1.56 -11.36
CA ALA A 41 7.65 -2.80 -10.59
C ALA A 41 7.61 -2.51 -9.08
N THR A 42 8.52 -1.68 -8.56
CA THR A 42 8.49 -1.25 -7.16
C THR A 42 7.21 -0.47 -6.84
N LYS A 43 6.75 0.42 -7.74
CA LYS A 43 5.49 1.14 -7.55
C LYS A 43 4.29 0.19 -7.46
N ALA A 44 4.26 -0.87 -8.27
CA ALA A 44 3.22 -1.89 -8.20
C ALA A 44 3.26 -2.69 -6.88
N LYS A 45 4.46 -3.09 -6.44
CA LYS A 45 4.70 -3.77 -5.16
C LYS A 45 4.19 -2.92 -3.97
N MET A 46 4.56 -1.64 -3.94
CA MET A 46 4.06 -0.68 -2.94
C MET A 46 2.54 -0.55 -2.97
N ALA A 47 1.93 -0.48 -4.15
CA ALA A 47 0.47 -0.41 -4.31
C ALA A 47 -0.22 -1.66 -3.75
N GLU A 48 0.30 -2.84 -4.05
CA GLU A 48 -0.18 -4.10 -3.50
C GLU A 48 -0.08 -4.11 -1.97
N ARG A 49 1.06 -3.65 -1.42
CA ARG A 49 1.28 -3.60 0.02
C ARG A 49 0.29 -2.69 0.73
N ILE A 50 -0.04 -1.54 0.14
CA ILE A 50 -1.08 -0.62 0.62
C ILE A 50 -2.44 -1.31 0.64
N LEU A 51 -2.83 -1.96 -0.47
CA LEU A 51 -4.12 -2.65 -0.58
C LEU A 51 -4.25 -3.80 0.44
N ARG A 52 -3.17 -4.56 0.67
CA ARG A 52 -3.13 -5.60 1.71
C ARG A 52 -3.29 -5.02 3.11
N ALA A 53 -2.59 -3.92 3.43
CA ALA A 53 -2.73 -3.24 4.71
C ALA A 53 -4.17 -2.72 4.92
N ALA A 54 -4.76 -2.12 3.88
CA ALA A 54 -6.15 -1.70 3.91
C ALA A 54 -7.10 -2.89 4.13
N ALA A 55 -6.92 -3.99 3.41
CA ALA A 55 -7.69 -5.22 3.61
C ALA A 55 -7.57 -5.76 5.06
N GLU A 56 -6.44 -5.53 5.73
CA GLU A 56 -6.21 -5.85 7.14
C GLU A 56 -6.76 -4.80 8.13
N GLY A 57 -7.44 -3.76 7.63
CA GLY A 57 -8.12 -2.71 8.40
C GLY A 57 -7.29 -1.45 8.65
N VAL A 58 -6.15 -1.27 7.97
CA VAL A 58 -5.34 -0.05 8.08
C VAL A 58 -5.83 0.98 7.05
N THR A 59 -6.47 2.04 7.50
CA THR A 59 -6.99 3.11 6.61
C THR A 59 -6.36 4.48 6.86
N ASP A 60 -5.53 4.61 7.91
CA ASP A 60 -4.83 5.85 8.22
C ASP A 60 -3.78 6.18 7.13
N PRO A 61 -3.87 7.35 6.46
CA PRO A 61 -2.98 7.69 5.35
C PRO A 61 -1.50 7.70 5.75
N ALA A 62 -1.15 8.29 6.89
CA ALA A 62 0.24 8.38 7.33
C ALA A 62 0.85 6.99 7.58
N ARG A 63 0.08 6.08 8.18
CA ARG A 63 0.49 4.69 8.39
C ARG A 63 0.63 3.93 7.08
N LEU A 64 -0.28 4.14 6.13
CA LEU A 64 -0.18 3.53 4.79
C LEU A 64 1.04 4.05 4.02
N THR A 65 1.36 5.34 4.12
CA THR A 65 2.57 5.94 3.53
C THR A 65 3.83 5.31 4.11
N ALA A 66 3.93 5.18 5.44
CA ALA A 66 5.09 4.54 6.09
C ALA A 66 5.28 3.08 5.62
N ILE A 67 4.19 2.31 5.56
CA ILE A 67 4.19 0.92 5.08
C ILE A 67 4.66 0.83 3.62
N ALA A 68 4.20 1.74 2.76
CA ALA A 68 4.58 1.77 1.36
C ALA A 68 6.06 2.12 1.19
N ILE A 69 6.59 3.08 1.95
CA ILE A 69 8.00 3.48 1.90
C ILE A 69 8.90 2.31 2.32
N GLU A 70 8.58 1.65 3.43
CA GLU A 70 9.31 0.47 3.90
C GLU A 70 9.41 -0.60 2.81
N ASP A 71 8.31 -0.85 2.11
CA ASP A 71 8.25 -1.85 1.05
C ASP A 71 9.02 -1.44 -0.22
N GLY A 72 9.07 -0.13 -0.51
CA GLY A 72 9.79 0.46 -1.64
C GLY A 72 11.29 0.71 -1.39
N MET A 73 11.80 0.44 -0.19
CA MET A 73 13.24 0.48 0.10
C MET A 73 14.03 -0.62 -0.62
N GLN A 74 13.36 -1.66 -1.07
CA GLN A 74 13.94 -2.72 -1.88
C GLN A 74 13.24 -2.75 -3.25
N PRO A 75 13.98 -2.93 -4.35
CA PRO A 75 13.36 -3.15 -5.66
C PRO A 75 12.44 -4.37 -5.61
N ALA A 76 11.45 -4.39 -6.50
CA ALA A 76 10.71 -5.62 -6.77
C ALA A 76 11.65 -6.65 -7.43
N ASP A 77 11.56 -7.91 -6.97
CA ASP A 77 12.30 -9.05 -7.52
C ASP A 77 11.89 -9.41 -8.96
#